data_AF-A0A0N4X7N0-F1
#
_entry.id   AF-A0A0N4X7N0-F1
#
_cell.length_a   1.000
_cell.length_b   1.000
_cell.length_c   1.000
_cell.angle_alpha   90.00
_cell.angle_beta   90.00
_cell.angle_gamma   90.00
#
_symmetry.space_group_name_H-M   'P 1'
#
loop_
_entity.id
_entity.type
_entity.pdbx_description
1 polymer ?
#
loop_
_entity_poly.entity_id
_entity_poly.type
_entity_poly.pdbx_seq_one_letter_code
_entity_poly.pdbx_strand_id
1 'polypeptide(L)'
;MKLLISFCFFAVTAAHLSFYLMEMVHPPFLVDVSLEARLDYHKIFVNKKLTMAEQKEEIKAWAKENNLTSEVKSFFSRIGKGVVEMNQKVAKLIDDLPVAFGNLEREPDDARDDGCHKKFEG
;
A
#
# COMPACT_ATOMS: atom_id res chain seq x y z
N MET A 1 -25.14 -6.23 -1.20
CA MET A 1 -24.22 -6.60 -0.10
C MET A 1 -23.10 -7.56 -0.51
N LYS A 2 -23.35 -8.70 -1.18
CA LYS A 2 -22.28 -9.64 -1.61
C LYS A 2 -21.20 -9.02 -2.54
N LEU A 3 -21.57 -8.08 -3.42
CA LEU A 3 -20.63 -7.39 -4.31
C LEU A 3 -19.71 -6.40 -3.56
N LEU A 4 -20.20 -5.75 -2.50
CA LEU A 4 -19.43 -4.78 -1.71
C LEU A 4 -18.32 -5.49 -0.89
N ILE A 5 -18.66 -6.64 -0.29
CA ILE A 5 -17.70 -7.45 0.47
C ILE A 5 -16.57 -7.94 -0.46
N SER A 6 -16.89 -8.37 -1.67
CA SER A 6 -15.90 -8.80 -2.67
C SER A 6 -14.94 -7.65 -3.05
N PHE A 7 -15.47 -6.43 -3.28
CA PHE A 7 -14.66 -5.25 -3.60
C PHE A 7 -13.66 -4.88 -2.50
N CYS A 8 -14.04 -5.02 -1.23
CA CYS A 8 -13.15 -4.77 -0.09
C CYS A 8 -11.93 -5.71 -0.07
N PHE A 9 -12.12 -6.99 -0.42
CA PHE A 9 -10.99 -7.93 -0.48
C PHE A 9 -10.00 -7.62 -1.62
N PHE A 10 -10.48 -7.16 -2.77
CA PHE A 10 -9.60 -6.73 -3.87
C PHE A 10 -8.84 -5.43 -3.54
N ALA A 11 -9.47 -4.49 -2.83
CA ALA A 11 -8.82 -3.25 -2.42
C ALA A 11 -7.67 -3.50 -1.41
N VAL A 12 -7.85 -4.45 -0.48
CA VAL A 12 -6.82 -4.80 0.51
C VAL A 12 -5.61 -5.47 -0.16
N THR A 13 -5.84 -6.40 -1.10
CA THR A 13 -4.74 -7.05 -1.82
C THR A 13 -3.98 -6.07 -2.73
N ALA A 14 -4.69 -5.16 -3.40
CA ALA A 14 -4.09 -4.12 -4.23
C ALA A 14 -3.28 -3.11 -3.41
N ALA A 15 -3.78 -2.66 -2.24
CA ALA A 15 -3.05 -1.76 -1.35
C ALA A 15 -1.78 -2.41 -0.79
N HIS A 16 -1.86 -3.69 -0.41
CA HIS A 16 -0.70 -4.46 0.03
C HIS A 16 0.35 -4.58 -1.07
N LEU A 17 -0.06 -4.87 -2.31
CA LEU A 17 0.84 -4.91 -3.45
C LEU A 17 1.46 -3.55 -3.76
N SER A 18 0.68 -2.46 -3.68
CA SER A 18 1.14 -1.09 -3.93
C SER A 18 2.17 -0.63 -2.89
N PHE A 19 1.92 -0.88 -1.60
CA PHE A 19 2.86 -0.58 -0.52
C PHE A 19 4.15 -1.39 -0.67
N TYR A 20 4.04 -2.68 -1.02
CA TYR A 20 5.19 -3.55 -1.24
C TYR A 20 6.01 -3.12 -2.47
N LEU A 21 5.35 -2.74 -3.57
CA LEU A 21 6.02 -2.29 -4.79
C LEU A 21 6.79 -0.98 -4.56
N MET A 22 6.23 -0.02 -3.81
CA MET A 22 6.84 1.30 -3.65
C MET A 22 8.18 1.24 -2.89
N GLU A 23 8.27 0.48 -1.81
CA GLU A 23 9.50 0.37 -1.00
C GLU A 23 10.58 -0.49 -1.67
N MET A 24 10.19 -1.49 -2.46
CA MET A 24 11.09 -2.47 -3.07
C MET A 24 11.77 -1.98 -4.36
N VAL A 25 11.28 -0.91 -4.99
CA VAL A 25 11.88 -0.36 -6.22
C VAL A 25 13.25 0.27 -5.93
N HIS A 26 13.41 0.98 -4.81
CA HIS A 26 14.67 1.63 -4.44
C HIS A 26 15.04 1.42 -2.96
N PRO A 27 15.41 0.18 -2.55
CA PRO A 27 15.82 -0.09 -1.19
C PRO A 27 17.06 0.71 -0.80
N PRO A 28 17.13 1.22 0.45
CA PRO A 28 18.31 1.94 0.94
C PRO A 28 19.62 1.14 0.87
N PHE A 29 19.56 -0.19 0.98
CA PHE A 29 20.74 -1.04 0.91
C PHE A 29 21.37 -1.14 -0.49
N LEU A 30 20.74 -0.56 -1.52
CA LEU A 30 21.31 -0.49 -2.88
C LEU A 30 22.20 0.72 -3.11
N VAL A 31 22.32 1.65 -2.17
CA VAL A 31 23.11 2.87 -2.36
C VAL A 31 24.59 2.53 -2.56
N ASP A 32 25.13 1.65 -1.71
CA ASP A 32 26.56 1.35 -1.61
C ASP A 32 27.01 0.10 -2.39
N VAL A 33 26.11 -0.51 -3.18
CA VAL A 33 26.43 -1.70 -3.99
C VAL A 33 26.94 -1.31 -5.37
N SER A 34 27.73 -2.21 -5.96
CA SER A 34 28.20 -2.06 -7.35
C SER A 34 27.03 -1.90 -8.33
N LEU A 35 27.30 -1.28 -9.48
CA LEU A 35 26.28 -1.14 -10.53
C LEU A 35 25.74 -2.50 -10.97
N GLU A 36 26.60 -3.50 -11.09
CA GLU A 36 26.24 -4.86 -11.47
C GLU A 36 25.29 -5.50 -10.44
N ALA A 37 25.63 -5.42 -9.15
CA ALA A 37 24.79 -5.95 -8.08
C ALA A 37 23.41 -5.28 -8.06
N ARG A 38 23.36 -3.97 -8.34
CA ARG A 38 22.10 -3.21 -8.44
C ARG A 38 21.25 -3.69 -9.62
N LEU A 39 21.87 -3.92 -10.78
CA LEU A 39 21.18 -4.45 -11.95
C LEU A 39 20.63 -5.85 -11.70
N ASP A 40 21.38 -6.71 -11.01
CA ASP A 40 20.92 -8.06 -10.67
C ASP A 40 19.75 -8.05 -9.70
N TYR A 41 19.80 -7.19 -8.67
CA TYR A 41 18.64 -6.95 -7.81
C TYR A 41 17.41 -6.55 -8.62
N HIS A 42 17.56 -5.58 -9.55
CA HIS A 42 16.44 -5.12 -10.37
C HIS A 42 15.90 -6.21 -11.29
N LYS A 43 16.75 -7.08 -11.86
CA LYS A 43 16.31 -8.23 -12.66
C LYS A 43 15.42 -9.17 -11.85
N ILE A 44 15.77 -9.45 -10.59
CA ILE A 44 14.96 -10.27 -9.69
C ILE A 44 13.61 -9.59 -9.44
N PHE A 45 13.64 -8.30 -9.09
CA PHE A 45 12.44 -7.54 -8.71
C PHE A 45 11.43 -7.39 -9.86
N VAL A 46 11.89 -7.16 -11.09
CA VAL A 46 11.00 -7.01 -12.27
C VAL A 46 10.61 -8.35 -12.90
N ASN A 47 11.10 -9.48 -12.39
CA ASN A 47 10.83 -10.79 -12.95
C ASN A 47 9.36 -11.19 -12.72
N LYS A 48 8.56 -11.04 -13.77
CA LYS A 48 7.12 -11.38 -13.78
C LYS A 48 6.82 -12.87 -13.66
N LYS A 49 7.83 -13.73 -13.74
CA LYS A 49 7.67 -15.18 -13.57
C LYS A 49 7.75 -15.61 -12.10
N LEU A 50 8.28 -14.76 -11.23
CA LEU A 50 8.43 -15.05 -9.81
C LEU A 50 7.24 -14.50 -9.03
N THR A 51 6.74 -15.30 -8.10
CA THR A 51 5.85 -14.83 -7.03
C THR A 51 6.62 -13.92 -6.07
N MET A 52 5.90 -13.13 -5.27
CA MET A 52 6.53 -12.28 -4.24
C MET A 52 7.37 -13.08 -3.23
N ALA A 53 6.95 -14.31 -2.93
CA ALA A 53 7.69 -15.19 -2.03
C ALA A 53 9.01 -15.64 -2.67
N GLU A 54 8.98 -16.06 -3.93
CA GLU A 54 10.18 -16.45 -4.67
C GLU A 54 11.13 -15.27 -4.86
N GLN A 55 10.62 -14.08 -5.24
CA GLN A 55 11.43 -12.86 -5.31
C GLN A 55 12.14 -12.57 -3.98
N LYS A 56 11.45 -12.77 -2.86
CA LYS A 56 12.04 -12.56 -1.53
C LYS A 56 13.18 -13.54 -1.23
N GLU A 57 13.04 -14.80 -1.62
CA GLU A 57 14.11 -15.80 -1.45
C GLU A 57 15.29 -15.52 -2.39
N GLU A 58 15.05 -15.16 -3.65
CA GLU A 58 16.09 -14.76 -4.60
C GLU A 58 16.86 -13.52 -4.12
N ILE A 59 16.17 -12.50 -3.59
CA ILE A 59 16.82 -11.32 -3.01
C ILE A 59 17.67 -11.69 -1.78
N LYS A 60 17.24 -12.66 -0.95
CA LYS A 60 18.08 -13.13 0.17
C LYS A 60 19.33 -13.86 -0.32
N ALA A 61 19.22 -14.66 -1.38
CA ALA A 61 20.37 -15.33 -2.00
C ALA A 61 21.36 -14.29 -2.56
N TRP A 62 20.87 -13.34 -3.35
CA TRP A 62 21.63 -12.19 -3.86
C TRP A 62 22.30 -11.39 -2.73
N ALA A 63 21.60 -11.18 -1.61
CA ALA A 63 22.14 -10.47 -0.45
C ALA A 63 23.32 -11.20 0.21
N LYS A 64 23.32 -12.54 0.19
CA LYS A 64 24.41 -13.34 0.71
C LYS A 64 25.67 -13.19 -0.14
N GLU A 65 25.51 -13.16 -1.47
CA GLU A 65 26.61 -12.98 -2.42
C GLU A 65 27.24 -11.58 -2.33
N ASN A 66 26.42 -10.58 -2.00
CA ASN A 66 26.85 -9.17 -1.91
C ASN A 66 27.17 -8.70 -0.48
N ASN A 67 27.19 -9.60 0.52
CA ASN A 67 27.43 -9.28 1.94
C ASN A 67 26.42 -8.30 2.56
N LEU A 68 25.15 -8.32 2.14
CA LEU A 68 24.07 -7.43 2.58
C LEU A 68 22.99 -8.16 3.39
N THR A 69 23.32 -9.31 3.97
CA THR A 69 22.33 -10.19 4.61
C THR A 69 21.61 -9.49 5.77
N SER A 70 22.32 -8.65 6.53
CA SER A 70 21.76 -7.94 7.68
C SER A 70 20.77 -6.85 7.24
N GLU A 71 21.18 -6.08 6.23
CA GLU A 71 20.48 -4.95 5.65
C GLU A 71 19.18 -5.41 5.00
N VAL A 72 19.24 -6.45 4.17
CA VAL A 72 18.08 -7.04 3.52
C VAL A 72 17.12 -7.67 4.54
N LYS A 73 17.64 -8.34 5.58
CA LYS A 73 16.80 -8.89 6.66
C LYS A 73 16.07 -7.79 7.43
N SER A 74 16.79 -6.73 7.80
CA SER A 74 16.22 -5.57 8.50
C SER A 74 15.15 -4.88 7.64
N PHE A 75 15.45 -4.68 6.37
CA PHE A 75 14.53 -4.09 5.40
C PHE A 75 13.23 -4.89 5.26
N PHE A 76 13.31 -6.21 5.05
CA PHE A 76 12.11 -7.06 4.98
C PHE A 76 11.33 -7.10 6.29
N SER A 77 12.01 -7.02 7.45
CA SER A 77 11.32 -6.90 8.73
C SER A 77 10.56 -5.58 8.84
N ARG A 78 11.13 -4.47 8.36
CA ARG A 78 10.49 -3.15 8.39
C ARG A 78 9.27 -3.10 7.47
N ILE A 79 9.39 -3.57 6.22
CA ILE A 79 8.24 -3.64 5.30
C ILE A 79 7.14 -4.52 5.90
N GLY A 80 7.50 -5.69 6.46
CA GLY A 80 6.53 -6.57 7.09
C GLY A 80 5.75 -5.90 8.22
N LYS A 81 6.40 -5.09 9.06
CA LYS A 81 5.72 -4.29 10.09
C LYS A 81 4.81 -3.22 9.48
N GLY A 82 5.28 -2.48 8.48
CA GLY A 82 4.48 -1.46 7.79
C GLY A 82 3.20 -2.02 7.17
N VAL A 83 3.27 -3.22 6.58
CA VAL A 83 2.10 -3.95 6.08
C VAL A 83 1.09 -4.25 7.18
N VAL A 84 1.55 -4.76 8.34
CA VAL A 84 0.66 -5.08 9.46
C VAL A 84 -0.03 -3.81 9.99
N GLU A 85 0.72 -2.73 10.15
CA GLU A 85 0.17 -1.43 10.58
C GLU A 85 -0.84 -0.86 9.57
N MET A 86 -0.54 -0.97 8.27
CA MET A 86 -1.47 -0.56 7.21
C MET A 86 -2.76 -1.38 7.28
N ASN A 87 -2.66 -2.71 7.40
CA ASN A 87 -3.83 -3.59 7.48
C ASN A 87 -4.72 -3.25 8.69
N GLN A 88 -4.13 -2.94 9.84
CA GLN A 88 -4.88 -2.50 11.02
C GLN A 88 -5.61 -1.17 10.78
N LYS A 89 -4.95 -0.19 10.14
CA LYS A 89 -5.57 1.10 9.80
C LYS A 89 -6.72 0.93 8.81
N VAL A 90 -6.54 0.10 7.78
CA VAL A 90 -7.58 -0.20 6.79
C VAL A 90 -8.75 -0.93 7.43
N ALA A 91 -8.50 -1.91 8.32
CA ALA A 91 -9.56 -2.59 9.06
C ALA A 91 -10.42 -1.60 9.86
N LYS A 92 -9.78 -0.68 10.58
CA LYS A 92 -10.50 0.38 11.30
C LYS A 92 -11.35 1.26 10.38
N LEU A 93 -10.83 1.65 9.23
CA LEU A 93 -11.58 2.44 8.25
C LEU A 93 -12.80 1.68 7.70
N ILE A 94 -12.68 0.36 7.51
CA ILE A 94 -13.80 -0.49 7.10
C ILE A 94 -14.87 -0.54 8.20
N ASP A 95 -14.47 -0.60 9.47
CA ASP A 95 -15.40 -0.60 10.61
C ASP A 95 -16.12 0.75 10.78
N ASP A 96 -15.43 1.86 10.49
CA ASP A 96 -15.99 3.22 10.58
C ASP A 96 -16.90 3.57 9.37
N LEU A 97 -16.76 2.86 8.24
CA LEU A 97 -17.43 3.18 6.98
C LEU A 97 -18.98 3.17 7.05
N PRO A 98 -19.65 2.20 7.70
CA PRO A 98 -21.12 2.21 7.79
C PRO A 98 -21.65 3.41 8.55
N VAL A 99 -20.93 3.90 9.56
CA VAL A 99 -21.31 5.08 10.34
C VAL A 99 -21.19 6.34 9.48
N ALA A 100 -20.09 6.49 8.75
CA ALA A 100 -19.90 7.60 7.82
C ALA A 100 -20.97 7.62 6.74
N PHE A 101 -21.27 6.45 6.14
CA PHE A 101 -22.32 6.32 5.14
C PHE A 101 -23.71 6.67 5.69
N GLY A 102 -24.03 6.19 6.90
CA GLY A 102 -25.30 6.52 7.56
C GLY A 102 -25.42 7.99 7.99
N ASN A 103 -24.32 8.74 8.09
CA ASN A 103 -24.37 10.18 8.32
C ASN A 103 -24.60 10.95 7.03
N LEU A 104 -24.06 10.50 5.90
CA LEU A 104 -24.31 11.09 4.58
C LEU A 104 -25.78 10.92 4.16
N GLU A 105 -26.38 9.76 4.40
CA GLU A 105 -27.80 9.52 4.11
C GLU A 105 -28.75 10.33 5.01
N ARG A 106 -28.28 10.78 6.17
CA ARG A 106 -29.07 11.54 7.14
C ARG A 106 -28.96 13.06 6.93
N GLU A 107 -28.04 13.52 6.08
CA GLU A 107 -27.97 14.92 5.67
C GLU A 107 -29.18 15.21 4.76
N PRO A 108 -30.12 16.08 5.18
CA PRO A 108 -31.29 16.37 4.37
C PRO A 108 -30.89 17.18 3.12
N ASP A 109 -31.49 16.83 1.98
CA ASP A 109 -31.21 17.42 0.65
C ASP A 109 -31.45 18.95 0.59
N ASP A 110 -32.09 19.54 1.61
CA ASP A 110 -32.40 20.97 1.71
C ASP A 110 -31.21 21.85 2.15
N ALA A 111 -30.12 21.27 2.67
CA ALA A 111 -28.91 22.03 3.00
C ALA A 111 -28.06 22.43 1.77
N ARG A 112 -28.50 22.11 0.55
CA ARG A 112 -27.82 22.45 -0.71
C ARG A 112 -28.51 23.55 -1.53
N ASP A 113 -29.37 24.43 -1.00
CA ASP A 113 -29.73 25.64 -1.77
C ASP A 113 -30.40 26.77 -0.96
N ASP A 114 -29.62 27.71 -0.42
CA ASP A 114 -30.18 29.01 0.04
C ASP A 114 -29.16 30.14 0.22
N GLY A 115 -27.95 30.01 -0.36
CA GLY A 115 -26.93 31.06 -0.32
C GLY A 115 -27.18 32.27 -1.24
N CYS A 116 -28.19 32.25 -2.12
CA CYS A 116 -28.27 33.24 -3.21
C CYS A 116 -29.55 34.11 -3.28
N HIS A 117 -30.47 34.05 -2.31
CA HIS A 117 -31.74 34.81 -2.41
C HIS A 117 -32.03 35.81 -1.28
N LYS A 118 -31.01 36.49 -0.74
CA LYS A 118 -31.21 37.67 0.14
C LYS A 118 -30.31 38.86 -0.20
N LYS A 119 -30.62 39.51 -1.33
CA LYS A 119 -30.33 40.90 -1.73
C LYS A 119 -31.06 41.01 -3.07
N PHE A 120 -32.15 41.72 -3.26
CA PHE A 120 -32.34 43.15 -3.11
C PHE A 120 -33.84 43.42 -3.01
N GLU A 121 -34.33 43.90 -1.87
CA GLU A 121 -35.49 44.80 -1.84
C GLU A 121 -35.09 45.98 -0.95
N GLY A 122 -34.95 47.14 -1.59
CA GLY A 122 -34.54 48.42 -1.03
C GLY A 122 -34.63 49.46 -2.14
#